data_AF-A0AAV0QXQ3-F1
#
_entry.id   AF-A0AAV0QXQ3-F1
#
_cell.length_a   1.000
_cell.length_b   1.000
_cell.length_c   1.000
_cell.angle_alpha   90.00
_cell.angle_beta   90.00
_cell.angle_gamma   90.00
#
_symmetry.space_group_name_H-M   'P 1'
#
loop_
_entity.id
_entity.type
_entity.pdbx_description
1 polymer ?
#
loop_
_entity_poly.entity_id
_entity_poly.type
_entity_poly.pdbx_seq_one_letter_code
_entity_poly.pdbx_strand_id
1 'polypeptide(L)'
;MAVCCDLEVDVNGEESFMVDKQKIISSYSGRLSKLFGKSTGGTRTLKVIFNDFPGGAEGFELMLRFCYNNGRVDINPSNLSLLYSAAKFMEMSSDFPSTTRPNLLEQTEKSLQQIGYWTWSELLVTLKQCQDLSNSSSIVEKCMDSLIGRMALSSESSPCPSTSSQDSSGTVRVSCDSRSTESLKTCFVRGTWWFEEISGLSLSFIEMLIKAMASKKFDHGTISKFLFYYQKSKCYSTSGDEKVKTIEVVIDLLHILDWSSIPCKSLFGLLRVALSLNVSKCSRKKVENMIGSQLDQATLDNLLIPSPHGANSLYDVNLVLRFLKSFLQGGIYSIRLKKVASLMDMYIAEVAPDPSLKPSKFLALAMALPDSARDSYNEMYRAIDMYLEVNFSVVVKVAAEVLGL
;
A
#
# COMPACT_ATOMS: atom_id res chain seq x y z
N MET A 1 3.17 10.95 -54.53
CA MET A 1 4.64 11.06 -54.28
C MET A 1 5.12 9.71 -53.82
N ALA A 2 6.15 9.14 -54.46
CA ALA A 2 6.66 7.83 -54.09
C ALA A 2 7.37 7.88 -52.72
N VAL A 3 6.89 7.10 -51.76
CA VAL A 3 7.55 6.82 -50.48
C VAL A 3 8.70 5.86 -50.79
N CYS A 4 9.93 6.24 -50.47
CA CYS A 4 11.10 5.40 -50.70
C CYS A 4 11.48 4.75 -49.37
N CYS A 5 11.00 3.53 -49.11
CA CYS A 5 11.36 2.80 -47.89
C CYS A 5 12.77 2.21 -48.03
N ASP A 6 13.79 2.98 -47.63
CA ASP A 6 15.22 2.68 -47.80
C ASP A 6 15.94 2.34 -46.48
N LEU A 7 15.21 2.29 -45.36
CA LEU A 7 15.72 1.94 -44.04
C LEU A 7 14.87 0.82 -43.42
N GLU A 8 15.52 -0.23 -42.96
CA GLU A 8 14.94 -1.27 -42.11
C GLU A 8 15.23 -0.92 -40.64
N VAL A 9 14.20 -0.88 -39.81
CA VAL A 9 14.32 -0.63 -38.38
C VAL A 9 13.78 -1.82 -37.62
N ASP A 10 14.67 -2.53 -36.93
CA ASP A 10 14.36 -3.65 -36.05
C ASP A 10 14.17 -3.10 -34.62
N VAL A 11 13.03 -3.38 -34.02
CA VAL A 11 12.63 -2.85 -32.72
C VAL A 11 12.53 -3.99 -31.72
N ASN A 12 13.44 -3.99 -30.75
CA ASN A 12 13.60 -4.94 -29.65
C ASN A 12 13.67 -6.41 -30.08
N GLY A 13 13.94 -6.70 -31.36
CA GLY A 13 13.83 -8.05 -31.92
C GLY A 13 12.39 -8.57 -32.02
N GLU A 14 11.38 -7.70 -31.82
CA GLU A 14 9.96 -8.03 -31.91
C GLU A 14 9.48 -7.92 -33.36
N GLU A 15 9.65 -6.74 -33.97
CA GLU A 15 9.19 -6.43 -35.32
C GLU A 15 10.21 -5.59 -36.10
N SER A 16 10.17 -5.70 -37.43
CA SER A 16 11.01 -4.92 -38.34
C SER A 16 10.16 -4.06 -39.27
N PHE A 17 10.46 -2.76 -39.32
CA PHE A 17 9.71 -1.75 -40.06
C PHE A 17 10.53 -1.22 -41.24
N MET A 18 9.90 -1.14 -42.41
CA MET A 18 10.49 -0.49 -43.59
C MET A 18 10.04 0.97 -43.69
N VAL A 19 10.99 1.89 -43.63
CA VAL A 19 10.69 3.32 -43.46
C VAL A 19 11.49 4.22 -44.41
N ASP A 20 10.92 5.37 -44.76
CA ASP A 20 11.56 6.42 -45.53
C ASP A 20 12.52 7.21 -44.63
N LYS A 21 13.81 6.98 -44.86
CA LYS A 21 14.92 7.54 -44.09
C LYS A 21 14.94 9.06 -44.19
N GLN A 22 14.92 9.60 -45.40
CA GLN A 22 15.34 10.98 -45.66
C GLN A 22 14.19 11.99 -45.58
N LYS A 23 13.01 11.68 -46.13
CA LYS A 23 11.93 12.66 -46.25
C LYS A 23 11.07 12.76 -45.00
N ILE A 24 10.88 11.61 -44.33
CA ILE A 24 9.89 11.49 -43.27
C ILE A 24 10.61 11.37 -41.93
N ILE A 25 11.28 10.25 -41.64
CA ILE A 25 11.71 9.99 -40.27
C ILE A 25 12.84 10.92 -39.80
N SER A 26 13.86 11.17 -40.62
CA SER A 26 14.95 12.09 -40.24
C SER A 26 14.48 13.53 -40.00
N SER A 27 13.31 13.90 -40.51
CA SER A 27 12.75 15.24 -40.31
C SER A 27 12.01 15.41 -38.98
N TYR A 28 11.64 14.30 -38.33
CA TYR A 28 10.91 14.30 -37.06
C TYR A 28 11.76 13.77 -35.89
N SER A 29 12.75 12.91 -36.14
CA SER A 29 13.60 12.33 -35.10
C SER A 29 14.99 12.99 -35.06
N GLY A 30 15.32 13.64 -33.94
CA GLY A 30 16.66 14.14 -33.65
C GLY A 30 17.71 13.03 -33.56
N ARG A 31 17.34 11.87 -33.01
CA ARG A 31 18.26 10.73 -32.86
C ARG A 31 18.66 10.15 -34.22
N LEU A 32 17.69 9.90 -35.10
CA LEU A 32 17.97 9.36 -36.44
C LEU A 32 18.63 10.41 -37.36
N SER A 33 18.25 11.68 -37.26
CA SER A 33 18.92 12.75 -38.02
C SER A 33 20.41 12.87 -37.65
N LYS A 34 20.77 12.75 -36.36
CA LYS A 34 22.17 12.71 -35.90
C LYS A 34 22.92 11.47 -36.38
N LEU A 35 22.26 10.30 -36.38
CA LEU A 35 22.84 9.05 -36.86
C LEU A 35 23.15 9.11 -38.37
N PHE A 36 22.26 9.70 -39.17
CA PHE A 36 22.41 9.75 -40.62
C PHE A 36 23.16 10.98 -41.14
N GLY A 37 23.17 12.09 -40.40
CA GLY A 37 23.84 13.34 -40.78
C GLY A 37 25.36 13.22 -40.94
N LYS A 38 25.97 12.14 -40.42
CA LYS A 38 27.41 11.84 -40.55
C LYS A 38 27.74 10.82 -41.66
N SER A 39 26.73 10.26 -42.33
CA SER A 39 26.86 9.14 -43.26
C SER A 39 26.71 9.61 -44.72
N THR A 40 27.79 10.10 -45.33
CA THR A 40 27.89 10.32 -46.77
C THR A 40 28.34 9.03 -47.46
N GLY A 41 27.43 8.12 -47.80
CA GLY A 41 27.83 6.94 -48.57
C GLY A 41 26.71 5.92 -48.86
N GLY A 42 26.38 5.80 -50.14
CA GLY A 42 25.96 4.56 -50.79
C GLY A 42 24.50 4.12 -50.63
N THR A 43 23.88 3.80 -51.76
CA THR A 43 22.61 3.08 -51.99
C THR A 43 22.62 1.64 -51.44
N ARG A 44 22.84 1.47 -50.14
CA ARG A 44 22.53 0.23 -49.43
C ARG A 44 21.38 0.47 -48.49
N THR A 45 20.42 -0.44 -48.48
CA THR A 45 19.40 -0.56 -47.43
C THR A 45 20.12 -0.61 -46.10
N LEU A 46 19.93 0.41 -45.28
CA LEU A 46 20.51 0.48 -43.95
C LEU A 46 19.60 -0.28 -42.99
N LYS A 47 20.18 -0.98 -42.03
CA LYS A 47 19.45 -1.59 -40.94
C LYS A 47 19.84 -0.91 -39.63
N VAL A 48 18.85 -0.42 -38.89
CA VAL A 48 19.01 0.11 -37.53
C VAL A 48 18.32 -0.86 -36.59
N ILE A 49 18.97 -1.16 -35.47
CA ILE A 49 18.42 -2.04 -34.44
C ILE A 49 18.32 -1.23 -33.15
N PHE A 50 17.11 -1.14 -32.60
CA PHE A 50 16.88 -0.64 -31.26
C PHE A 50 16.68 -1.84 -30.34
N ASN A 51 17.51 -1.98 -29.30
CA ASN A 51 17.36 -3.09 -28.34
C ASN A 51 16.44 -2.75 -27.16
N ASP A 52 16.24 -1.46 -26.88
CA ASP A 52 15.48 -0.97 -25.71
C ASP A 52 14.55 0.21 -26.08
N PHE A 53 13.86 0.10 -27.21
CA PHE A 53 12.85 1.10 -27.59
C PHE A 53 11.68 1.07 -26.59
N PRO A 54 11.31 2.20 -25.97
CA PRO A 54 10.25 2.22 -24.99
C PRO A 54 8.88 1.96 -25.64
N GLY A 55 8.15 0.99 -25.12
CA GLY A 55 6.85 0.59 -25.67
C GLY A 55 6.94 -0.39 -26.83
N GLY A 56 8.12 -0.95 -27.11
CA GLY A 56 8.31 -2.00 -28.11
C GLY A 56 7.89 -1.59 -29.52
N ALA A 57 7.52 -2.58 -30.32
CA ALA A 57 7.03 -2.38 -31.68
C ALA A 57 5.79 -1.46 -31.73
N GLU A 58 4.85 -1.59 -30.79
CA GLU A 58 3.62 -0.78 -30.72
C GLU A 58 3.92 0.72 -30.55
N GLY A 59 4.79 1.06 -29.59
CA GLY A 59 5.22 2.43 -29.37
C GLY A 59 5.93 3.03 -30.59
N PHE A 60 6.73 2.21 -31.29
CA PHE A 60 7.39 2.63 -32.52
C PHE A 60 6.39 2.86 -33.66
N GLU A 61 5.42 1.97 -33.84
CA GLU A 61 4.37 2.10 -34.85
C GLU A 61 3.53 3.37 -34.64
N LEU A 62 3.13 3.67 -33.39
CA LEU A 62 2.41 4.89 -33.05
C LEU A 62 3.21 6.14 -33.40
N MET A 63 4.52 6.14 -33.11
CA MET A 63 5.43 7.21 -33.52
C MET A 63 5.54 7.32 -35.05
N LEU A 64 5.57 6.20 -35.78
CA LEU A 64 5.57 6.21 -37.25
C LEU A 64 4.29 6.82 -37.80
N ARG A 65 3.12 6.43 -37.28
CA ARG A 65 1.83 7.00 -37.69
C ARG A 65 1.82 8.51 -37.56
N PHE A 66 2.39 9.06 -36.48
CA PHE A 66 2.58 10.50 -36.34
C PHE A 66 3.47 11.10 -37.45
N CYS A 67 4.61 10.49 -37.75
CA CYS A 67 5.57 11.00 -38.73
C CYS A 67 5.00 10.98 -40.16
N TYR A 68 4.32 9.88 -40.54
CA TYR A 68 3.72 9.70 -41.87
C TYR A 68 2.43 10.49 -42.06
N ASN A 69 1.75 10.86 -40.97
CA ASN A 69 0.53 11.69 -41.00
C ASN A 69 0.82 13.18 -40.78
N ASN A 70 1.96 13.66 -41.26
CA ASN A 70 2.36 15.07 -41.21
C ASN A 70 2.36 15.67 -39.77
N GLY A 71 2.68 14.88 -38.76
CA GLY A 71 2.73 15.33 -37.36
C GLY A 71 1.35 15.43 -36.69
N ARG A 72 0.35 14.72 -37.22
CA ARG A 72 -0.99 14.61 -36.61
C ARG A 72 -1.19 13.23 -36.02
N VAL A 73 -1.48 13.17 -34.73
CA VAL A 73 -1.87 11.95 -34.02
C VAL A 73 -2.97 12.30 -33.03
N ASP A 74 -3.92 11.38 -32.86
CA ASP A 74 -4.94 11.53 -31.82
C ASP A 74 -4.37 11.00 -30.51
N ILE A 75 -4.17 11.89 -29.53
CA ILE A 75 -3.56 11.56 -28.25
C ILE A 75 -4.67 11.25 -27.25
N ASN A 76 -4.66 10.04 -26.73
CA ASN A 76 -5.63 9.55 -25.75
C ASN A 76 -4.92 8.86 -24.56
N PRO A 77 -5.64 8.59 -23.47
CA PRO A 77 -5.05 8.01 -22.25
C PRO A 77 -4.39 6.64 -22.44
N SER A 78 -4.81 5.87 -23.45
CA SER A 78 -4.22 4.57 -23.78
C SER A 78 -2.89 4.67 -24.54
N ASN A 79 -2.66 5.73 -25.32
CA ASN A 79 -1.46 5.85 -26.16
C ASN A 79 -0.46 6.92 -25.68
N LEU A 80 -0.87 7.80 -24.75
CA LEU A 80 -0.06 8.93 -24.30
C LEU A 80 1.30 8.51 -23.74
N SER A 81 1.34 7.47 -22.90
CA SER A 81 2.58 7.00 -22.27
C SER A 81 3.58 6.46 -23.29
N LEU A 82 3.09 5.70 -24.29
CA LEU A 82 3.87 5.17 -25.40
C LEU A 82 4.40 6.31 -26.27
N LEU A 83 3.53 7.21 -26.71
CA LEU A 83 3.91 8.36 -27.55
C LEU A 83 4.91 9.28 -26.86
N TYR A 84 4.71 9.60 -25.57
CA TYR A 84 5.62 10.45 -24.81
C TYR A 84 7.00 9.80 -24.65
N SER A 85 7.04 8.51 -24.30
CA SER A 85 8.29 7.78 -24.10
C SER A 85 9.05 7.61 -25.42
N ALA A 86 8.34 7.27 -26.50
CA ALA A 86 8.89 7.18 -27.85
C ALA A 86 9.43 8.52 -28.34
N ALA A 87 8.67 9.61 -28.19
CA ALA A 87 9.08 10.96 -28.58
C ALA A 87 10.34 11.42 -27.86
N LYS A 88 10.41 11.15 -26.54
CA LYS A 88 11.57 11.44 -25.72
C LYS A 88 12.79 10.62 -26.14
N PHE A 89 12.62 9.32 -26.37
CA PHE A 89 13.71 8.43 -26.82
C PHE A 89 14.24 8.82 -28.21
N MET A 90 13.35 9.22 -29.12
CA MET A 90 13.70 9.60 -30.49
C MET A 90 14.17 11.04 -30.65
N GLU A 91 14.25 11.79 -29.53
CA GLU A 91 14.64 13.19 -29.48
C GLU A 91 13.81 14.04 -30.45
N MET A 92 12.49 13.87 -30.40
CA MET A 92 11.54 14.60 -31.23
C MET A 92 11.22 15.98 -30.61
N SER A 93 12.23 16.68 -30.06
CA SER A 93 12.14 18.02 -29.46
C SER A 93 12.41 19.13 -30.48
N SER A 94 11.96 20.35 -30.18
CA SER A 94 12.03 21.52 -31.06
C SER A 94 13.38 22.26 -30.97
N ASP A 95 14.49 21.53 -30.82
CA ASP A 95 15.83 22.13 -30.69
C ASP A 95 16.35 22.77 -32.00
N PHE A 96 15.52 22.82 -33.05
CA PHE A 96 15.83 23.45 -34.32
C PHE A 96 14.82 24.56 -34.67
N PRO A 97 15.26 25.84 -34.77
CA PRO A 97 14.40 26.99 -35.03
C PRO A 97 13.69 27.03 -36.39
N SER A 98 13.84 26.01 -37.25
CA SER A 98 13.46 26.05 -38.67
C SER A 98 12.26 25.19 -39.05
N THR A 99 11.53 24.57 -38.12
CA THR A 99 10.47 23.61 -38.47
C THR A 99 9.06 24.14 -38.22
N THR A 100 8.33 24.42 -39.31
CA THR A 100 6.87 24.66 -39.36
C THR A 100 6.05 23.40 -38.99
N ARG A 101 6.67 22.35 -38.44
CA ARG A 101 6.06 21.04 -38.26
C ARG A 101 5.65 20.80 -36.82
N PRO A 102 4.55 20.08 -36.57
CA PRO A 102 4.11 19.78 -35.22
C PRO A 102 5.15 18.90 -34.50
N ASN A 103 5.42 19.19 -33.24
CA ASN A 103 6.31 18.41 -32.39
C ASN A 103 5.51 17.39 -31.55
N LEU A 104 5.92 16.12 -31.54
CA LEU A 104 5.22 15.07 -30.78
C LEU A 104 5.42 15.21 -29.27
N LEU A 105 6.64 15.56 -28.83
CA LEU A 105 6.94 15.76 -27.42
C LEU A 105 6.13 16.92 -26.85
N GLU A 106 6.05 18.06 -27.56
CA GLU A 106 5.24 19.20 -27.13
C GLU A 106 3.73 18.88 -27.11
N GLN A 107 3.24 18.12 -28.09
CA GLN A 107 1.82 17.71 -28.12
C GLN A 107 1.48 16.77 -26.95
N THR A 108 2.35 15.82 -26.65
CA THR A 108 2.17 14.91 -25.52
C THR A 108 2.31 15.65 -24.19
N GLU A 109 3.24 16.60 -24.05
CA GLU A 109 3.35 17.46 -22.87
C GLU A 109 2.12 18.35 -22.66
N LYS A 110 1.56 18.91 -23.73
CA LYS A 110 0.31 19.67 -23.68
C LYS A 110 -0.87 18.79 -23.23
N SER A 111 -0.94 17.54 -23.70
CA SER A 111 -1.93 16.58 -23.22
C SER A 111 -1.72 16.23 -21.73
N LEU A 112 -0.46 16.07 -21.30
CA LEU A 112 -0.13 15.84 -19.88
C LEU A 112 -0.53 17.02 -18.98
N GLN A 113 -0.49 18.25 -19.47
CA GLN A 113 -0.98 19.42 -18.71
C GLN A 113 -2.51 19.37 -18.49
N GLN A 114 -3.24 18.63 -19.33
CA GLN A 114 -4.70 18.49 -19.26
C GLN A 114 -5.16 17.28 -18.43
N ILE A 115 -4.24 16.49 -17.84
CA ILE A 115 -4.54 15.32 -16.97
C ILE A 115 -5.56 15.66 -15.86
N GLY A 116 -5.56 16.89 -15.36
CA GLY A 116 -6.51 17.32 -14.34
C GLY A 116 -7.98 17.14 -14.74
N TYR A 117 -8.30 17.24 -16.03
CA TYR A 117 -9.65 17.18 -16.57
C TYR A 117 -10.10 15.78 -17.00
N TRP A 118 -9.22 14.78 -16.96
CA TRP A 118 -9.54 13.43 -17.42
C TRP A 118 -10.57 12.77 -16.51
N THR A 119 -11.20 11.70 -16.95
CA THR A 119 -12.03 10.84 -16.11
C THR A 119 -11.15 9.94 -15.24
N TRP A 120 -11.73 9.35 -14.21
CA TRP A 120 -10.99 8.44 -13.33
C TRP A 120 -10.51 7.18 -14.06
N SER A 121 -11.36 6.60 -14.92
CA SER A 121 -11.02 5.45 -15.75
C SER A 121 -9.84 5.72 -16.67
N GLU A 122 -9.79 6.91 -17.28
CA GLU A 122 -8.68 7.34 -18.13
C GLU A 122 -7.35 7.40 -17.36
N LEU A 123 -7.34 7.93 -16.13
CA LEU A 123 -6.15 7.92 -15.28
C LEU A 123 -5.66 6.50 -14.97
N LEU A 124 -6.58 5.57 -14.67
CA LEU A 124 -6.23 4.18 -14.40
C LEU A 124 -5.70 3.45 -15.63
N VAL A 125 -6.26 3.70 -16.81
CA VAL A 125 -5.77 3.14 -18.08
C VAL A 125 -4.34 3.60 -18.34
N THR A 126 -4.05 4.89 -18.17
CA THR A 126 -2.69 5.43 -18.35
C THR A 126 -1.72 4.85 -17.33
N LEU A 127 -2.10 4.73 -16.06
CA LEU A 127 -1.23 4.12 -15.05
C LEU A 127 -0.94 2.65 -15.33
N LYS A 128 -1.92 1.89 -15.84
CA LYS A 128 -1.72 0.50 -16.27
C LYS A 128 -0.72 0.43 -17.42
N GLN A 129 -0.86 1.28 -18.44
CA GLN A 129 0.10 1.38 -19.54
C GLN A 129 1.52 1.78 -19.07
N CYS A 130 1.63 2.57 -18.02
CA CYS A 130 2.93 2.95 -17.45
C CYS A 130 3.61 1.81 -16.67
N GLN A 131 2.92 0.72 -16.30
CA GLN A 131 3.52 -0.40 -15.57
C GLN A 131 4.60 -1.12 -16.38
N ASP A 132 4.44 -1.16 -17.69
CA ASP A 132 5.32 -1.86 -18.61
C ASP A 132 6.44 -0.94 -19.17
N LEU A 133 6.44 0.34 -18.78
CA LEU A 133 7.31 1.38 -19.34
C LEU A 133 8.32 1.93 -18.33
N SER A 134 9.60 1.68 -18.57
CA SER A 134 10.70 2.06 -17.66
C SER A 134 10.98 3.58 -17.53
N ASN A 135 10.43 4.43 -18.41
CA ASN A 135 10.74 5.87 -18.51
C ASN A 135 9.53 6.81 -18.27
N SER A 136 8.47 6.31 -17.63
CA SER A 136 7.18 7.01 -17.48
C SER A 136 7.03 7.84 -16.18
N SER A 137 8.11 8.09 -15.43
CA SER A 137 8.03 8.62 -14.06
C SER A 137 7.24 9.93 -13.94
N SER A 138 7.41 10.87 -14.89
CA SER A 138 6.71 12.15 -14.89
C SER A 138 5.21 12.02 -15.14
N ILE A 139 4.79 11.03 -15.94
CA ILE A 139 3.38 10.74 -16.21
C ILE A 139 2.76 10.10 -14.97
N VAL A 140 3.44 9.10 -14.41
CA VAL A 140 2.98 8.41 -13.21
C VAL A 140 2.79 9.39 -12.06
N GLU A 141 3.74 10.29 -11.81
CA GLU A 141 3.64 11.33 -10.78
C GLU A 141 2.40 12.21 -10.99
N LYS A 142 2.20 12.76 -12.19
CA LYS A 142 1.02 13.60 -12.49
C LYS A 142 -0.31 12.86 -12.37
N CYS A 143 -0.36 11.60 -12.81
CA CYS A 143 -1.55 10.76 -12.70
C CYS A 143 -1.86 10.43 -11.23
N MET A 144 -0.85 10.04 -10.45
CA MET A 144 -1.00 9.79 -9.01
C MET A 144 -1.46 11.05 -8.28
N ASP A 145 -0.90 12.21 -8.64
CA ASP A 145 -1.27 13.49 -8.06
C ASP A 145 -2.73 13.85 -8.30
N SER A 146 -3.23 13.63 -9.53
CA SER A 146 -4.64 13.85 -9.88
C SER A 146 -5.55 12.84 -9.16
N LEU A 147 -5.16 11.56 -9.06
CA LEU A 147 -5.92 10.55 -8.33
C LEU A 147 -6.05 10.89 -6.85
N ILE A 148 -4.92 11.19 -6.18
CA ILE A 148 -4.90 11.54 -4.76
C ILE A 148 -5.73 12.80 -4.51
N GLY A 149 -5.62 13.81 -5.38
CA GLY A 149 -6.45 15.01 -5.30
C GLY A 149 -7.95 14.70 -5.34
N ARG A 150 -8.39 13.80 -6.24
CA ARG A 150 -9.80 13.40 -6.33
C ARG A 150 -10.28 12.59 -5.13
N MET A 151 -9.44 11.68 -4.64
CA MET A 151 -9.72 10.91 -3.43
C MET A 151 -9.89 11.85 -2.22
N ALA A 152 -9.07 12.90 -2.13
CA ALA A 152 -9.13 13.87 -1.03
C ALA A 152 -10.41 14.71 -1.10
N LEU A 153 -10.76 15.22 -2.29
CA LEU A 153 -11.98 16.01 -2.50
C LEU A 153 -13.27 15.21 -2.21
N SER A 154 -13.25 13.91 -2.48
CA SER A 154 -14.38 13.01 -2.17
C SER A 154 -14.56 12.78 -0.66
N SER A 155 -13.48 12.95 0.12
CA SER A 155 -13.51 12.84 1.58
C SER A 155 -13.92 14.15 2.28
N GLU A 156 -13.78 15.30 1.61
CA GLU A 156 -14.04 16.64 2.17
C GLU A 156 -15.47 17.17 2.01
N SER A 157 -16.36 16.48 1.26
CA SER A 157 -17.78 16.89 1.19
C SER A 157 -18.54 16.52 2.47
N SER A 158 -18.20 17.18 3.57
CA SER A 158 -19.01 17.25 4.78
C SER A 158 -18.80 18.58 5.49
N PRO A 159 -19.55 19.61 5.09
CA PRO A 159 -20.25 20.44 6.05
C PRO A 159 -21.72 20.12 5.89
N CYS A 160 -22.38 19.59 6.92
CA CYS A 160 -23.84 19.56 6.93
C CYS A 160 -24.36 21.02 6.82
N PRO A 161 -25.15 21.41 5.81
CA PRO A 161 -26.25 22.29 6.08
C PRO A 161 -27.45 21.38 6.35
N SER A 162 -27.90 21.35 7.59
CA SER A 162 -29.27 20.94 7.88
C SER A 162 -30.17 21.70 6.91
N THR A 163 -30.78 21.01 5.94
CA THR A 163 -31.87 21.56 5.16
C THR A 163 -33.03 21.75 6.13
N SER A 164 -33.07 22.91 6.77
CA SER A 164 -34.30 23.42 7.35
C SER A 164 -35.26 23.69 6.20
N SER A 165 -36.01 22.66 5.80
CA SER A 165 -37.25 22.88 5.07
C SER A 165 -38.22 23.52 6.05
N GLN A 166 -38.40 24.83 5.88
CA GLN A 166 -39.49 25.56 6.46
C GLN A 166 -40.76 25.05 5.79
N ASP A 167 -41.59 24.31 6.53
CA ASP A 167 -43.03 24.34 6.30
C ASP A 167 -43.77 24.07 7.61
N SER A 168 -44.79 24.91 7.78
CA SER A 168 -45.52 25.13 9.01
C SER A 168 -46.66 24.13 9.11
N SER A 169 -46.74 23.34 10.18
CA SER A 169 -47.97 23.11 10.95
C SER A 169 -47.73 22.14 12.10
N GLY A 170 -48.24 22.52 13.26
CA GLY A 170 -47.88 21.94 14.55
C GLY A 170 -48.23 20.47 14.72
N THR A 171 -47.37 19.78 15.45
CA THR A 171 -47.73 18.95 16.61
C THR A 171 -46.42 18.43 17.19
N VAL A 172 -46.17 18.77 18.45
CA VAL A 172 -45.09 18.20 19.25
C VAL A 172 -45.30 16.69 19.32
N ARG A 173 -44.46 15.91 18.65
CA ARG A 173 -44.24 14.50 18.98
C ARG A 173 -42.76 14.25 19.22
N VAL A 174 -42.46 14.14 20.51
CA VAL A 174 -41.28 13.45 21.04
C VAL A 174 -41.31 12.02 20.48
N SER A 175 -40.27 11.62 19.74
CA SER A 175 -40.04 10.21 19.42
C SER A 175 -38.57 9.91 19.57
N CYS A 176 -38.25 9.16 20.62
CA CYS A 176 -37.00 8.46 20.79
C CYS A 176 -36.94 7.26 19.82
N ASP A 177 -35.71 6.88 19.47
CA ASP A 177 -35.26 5.67 18.79
C ASP A 177 -35.72 5.38 17.35
N SER A 178 -34.77 5.53 16.43
CA SER A 178 -34.43 4.47 15.47
C SER A 178 -32.98 4.63 14.99
N ARG A 179 -32.19 3.57 15.19
CA ARG A 179 -30.79 3.41 14.77
C ARG A 179 -30.53 3.92 13.35
N SER A 180 -29.72 4.96 13.21
CA SER A 180 -29.16 5.44 11.94
C SER A 180 -28.08 4.48 11.40
N THR A 181 -28.48 3.26 11.00
CA THR A 181 -27.59 2.34 10.27
C THR A 181 -27.41 2.73 8.81
N GLU A 182 -28.28 3.58 8.27
CA GLU A 182 -28.30 3.95 6.86
C GLU A 182 -27.31 5.08 6.53
N SER A 183 -27.13 6.05 7.45
CA SER A 183 -26.13 7.12 7.32
C SER A 183 -24.68 6.62 7.43
N LEU A 184 -24.42 5.64 8.30
CA LEU A 184 -23.11 4.99 8.42
C LEU A 184 -22.79 4.15 7.18
N LYS A 185 -23.77 3.44 6.61
CA LYS A 185 -23.59 2.67 5.36
C LYS A 185 -23.35 3.58 4.16
N THR A 186 -24.10 4.68 4.01
CA THR A 186 -23.87 5.64 2.92
C THR A 186 -22.53 6.36 3.05
N CYS A 187 -22.10 6.69 4.27
CA CYS A 187 -20.79 7.31 4.51
C CYS A 187 -19.63 6.32 4.28
N PHE A 188 -19.79 5.05 4.67
CA PHE A 188 -18.82 3.98 4.41
C PHE A 188 -18.68 3.69 2.92
N VAL A 189 -19.79 3.58 2.18
CA VAL A 189 -19.79 3.39 0.72
C VAL A 189 -19.15 4.59 0.00
N ARG A 190 -19.35 5.82 0.50
CA ARG A 190 -18.77 7.04 -0.08
C ARG A 190 -17.27 7.20 0.23
N GLY A 191 -16.76 6.59 1.30
CA GLY A 191 -15.32 6.63 1.64
C GLY A 191 -14.47 5.54 0.97
N THR A 192 -15.09 4.44 0.52
CA THR A 192 -14.38 3.25 0.00
C THR A 192 -14.62 2.94 -1.47
N TRP A 193 -15.31 3.82 -2.22
CA TRP A 193 -15.69 3.60 -3.63
C TRP A 193 -14.49 3.24 -4.53
N TRP A 194 -13.31 3.80 -4.24
CA TRP A 194 -12.11 3.61 -5.05
C TRP A 194 -11.32 2.33 -4.72
N PHE A 195 -11.69 1.62 -3.64
CA PHE A 195 -10.89 0.49 -3.14
C PHE A 195 -10.80 -0.64 -4.17
N GLU A 196 -11.92 -0.98 -4.81
CA GLU A 196 -11.97 -2.09 -5.77
C GLU A 196 -11.18 -1.76 -7.03
N GLU A 197 -11.35 -0.54 -7.56
CA GLU A 197 -10.71 -0.11 -8.78
C GLU A 197 -9.18 0.00 -8.66
N ILE A 198 -8.68 0.49 -7.52
CA ILE A 198 -7.25 0.59 -7.24
C ILE A 198 -6.64 -0.78 -6.92
N SER A 199 -7.41 -1.72 -6.36
CA SER A 199 -6.89 -3.05 -6.01
C SER A 199 -6.40 -3.88 -7.22
N GLY A 200 -6.81 -3.48 -8.43
CA GLY A 200 -6.34 -4.06 -9.69
C GLY A 200 -4.93 -3.61 -10.13
N LEU A 201 -4.33 -2.62 -9.47
CA LEU A 201 -2.97 -2.17 -9.78
C LEU A 201 -1.91 -3.14 -9.22
N SER A 202 -0.71 -3.10 -9.82
CA SER A 202 0.44 -3.88 -9.35
C SER A 202 0.93 -3.41 -7.98
N LEU A 203 1.64 -4.29 -7.27
CA LEU A 203 2.10 -4.03 -5.91
C LEU A 203 3.02 -2.79 -5.82
N SER A 204 3.85 -2.55 -6.84
CA SER A 204 4.73 -1.38 -6.92
C SER A 204 3.96 -0.06 -7.03
N PHE A 205 2.86 -0.05 -7.78
CA PHE A 205 1.99 1.13 -7.90
C PHE A 205 1.21 1.40 -6.63
N ILE A 206 0.75 0.34 -5.94
CA ILE A 206 0.14 0.48 -4.61
C ILE A 206 1.16 1.07 -3.62
N GLU A 207 2.39 0.58 -3.61
CA GLU A 207 3.43 1.09 -2.73
C GLU A 207 3.71 2.59 -2.99
N MET A 208 3.83 2.97 -4.27
CA MET A 208 4.04 4.34 -4.68
C MET A 208 2.86 5.25 -4.30
N LEU A 209 1.62 4.81 -4.58
CA LEU A 209 0.41 5.54 -4.27
C LEU A 209 0.32 5.81 -2.77
N ILE A 210 0.53 4.81 -1.92
CA ILE A 210 0.39 4.95 -0.47
C ILE A 210 1.46 5.86 0.12
N LYS A 211 2.70 5.78 -0.38
CA LYS A 211 3.78 6.71 -0.02
C LYS A 211 3.44 8.15 -0.41
N ALA A 212 2.87 8.36 -1.60
CA ALA A 212 2.43 9.67 -2.07
C ALA A 212 1.21 10.21 -1.30
N MET A 213 0.27 9.34 -0.91
CA MET A 213 -0.87 9.71 -0.06
C MET A 213 -0.38 10.15 1.34
N ALA A 214 0.55 9.41 1.93
CA ALA A 214 1.14 9.75 3.23
C ALA A 214 1.92 11.08 3.17
N SER A 215 2.71 11.32 2.12
CA SER A 215 3.45 12.58 1.96
C SER A 215 2.53 13.79 1.78
N LYS A 216 1.35 13.59 1.19
CA LYS A 216 0.30 14.61 1.00
C LYS A 216 -0.68 14.72 2.18
N LYS A 217 -0.35 14.13 3.34
CA LYS A 217 -1.17 14.19 4.57
C LYS A 217 -2.61 13.67 4.38
N PHE A 218 -2.80 12.71 3.49
CA PHE A 218 -4.09 12.04 3.36
C PHE A 218 -4.44 11.31 4.67
N ASP A 219 -5.73 11.16 4.99
CA ASP A 219 -6.16 10.51 6.23
C ASP A 219 -5.61 9.09 6.37
N HIS A 220 -4.71 8.90 7.34
CA HIS A 220 -4.06 7.63 7.63
C HIS A 220 -5.08 6.54 8.03
N GLY A 221 -6.21 6.92 8.63
CA GLY A 221 -7.29 6.00 8.94
C GLY A 221 -7.88 5.36 7.68
N THR A 222 -8.15 6.16 6.66
CA THR A 222 -8.65 5.70 5.36
C THR A 222 -7.62 4.88 4.58
N ILE A 223 -6.35 5.31 4.60
CA ILE A 223 -5.24 4.53 4.01
C ILE A 223 -5.17 3.14 4.67
N SER A 224 -5.22 3.07 6.01
CA SER A 224 -5.14 1.80 6.72
C SER A 224 -6.29 0.86 6.36
N LYS A 225 -7.52 1.39 6.25
CA LYS A 225 -8.70 0.63 5.81
C LYS A 225 -8.51 0.07 4.40
N PHE A 226 -7.97 0.87 3.48
CA PHE A 226 -7.64 0.40 2.13
C PHE A 226 -6.60 -0.72 2.16
N LEU A 227 -5.53 -0.58 2.95
CA LEU A 227 -4.50 -1.61 3.05
C LEU A 227 -5.04 -2.94 3.59
N PHE A 228 -5.94 -2.92 4.58
CA PHE A 228 -6.62 -4.14 5.04
C PHE A 228 -7.59 -4.71 4.01
N TYR A 229 -8.28 -3.85 3.24
CA TYR A 229 -9.11 -4.30 2.11
C TYR A 229 -8.25 -4.99 1.05
N TYR A 230 -7.14 -4.36 0.65
CA TYR A 230 -6.20 -4.87 -0.35
C TYR A 230 -5.58 -6.20 0.08
N GLN A 231 -5.15 -6.30 1.34
CA GLN A 231 -4.65 -7.54 1.92
C GLN A 231 -5.68 -8.66 1.83
N LYS A 232 -6.94 -8.38 2.19
CA LYS A 232 -8.03 -9.37 2.10
C LYS A 232 -8.32 -9.77 0.66
N SER A 233 -8.42 -8.81 -0.26
CA SER A 233 -8.76 -9.10 -1.67
C SER A 233 -7.68 -9.95 -2.36
N LYS A 234 -6.40 -9.68 -2.09
CA LYS A 234 -5.29 -10.47 -2.66
C LYS A 234 -5.11 -11.83 -1.98
N CYS A 235 -5.42 -11.98 -0.69
CA CYS A 235 -5.27 -13.25 0.02
C CYS A 235 -6.14 -14.39 -0.56
N TYR A 236 -7.24 -14.09 -1.25
CA TYR A 236 -8.09 -15.12 -1.87
C TYR A 236 -7.62 -15.55 -3.26
N SER A 237 -6.78 -14.77 -3.94
CA SER A 237 -6.60 -14.89 -5.40
C SER A 237 -5.20 -15.35 -5.85
N THR A 238 -4.20 -15.38 -4.95
CA THR A 238 -2.79 -15.57 -5.34
C THR A 238 -2.16 -16.84 -4.76
N SER A 239 -0.96 -17.19 -5.25
CA SER A 239 -0.13 -18.28 -4.74
C SER A 239 0.42 -18.00 -3.33
N GLY A 240 0.90 -19.03 -2.62
CA GLY A 240 1.41 -18.88 -1.25
C GLY A 240 2.52 -17.82 -1.10
N ASP A 241 3.49 -17.82 -2.02
CA ASP A 241 4.63 -16.90 -1.97
C ASP A 241 4.24 -15.45 -2.27
N GLU A 242 3.31 -15.24 -3.21
CA GLU A 242 2.76 -13.91 -3.51
C GLU A 242 1.95 -13.35 -2.34
N LYS A 243 1.26 -14.21 -1.58
CA LYS A 243 0.56 -13.77 -0.34
C LYS A 243 1.55 -13.27 0.70
N VAL A 244 2.66 -13.97 0.92
CA VAL A 244 3.71 -13.55 1.85
C VAL A 244 4.25 -12.19 1.44
N LYS A 245 4.66 -12.03 0.17
CA LYS A 245 5.18 -10.75 -0.35
C LYS A 245 4.18 -9.61 -0.21
N THR A 246 2.90 -9.87 -0.52
CA THR A 246 1.83 -8.88 -0.39
C THR A 246 1.66 -8.42 1.07
N ILE A 247 1.64 -9.36 2.01
CA ILE A 247 1.50 -9.06 3.44
C ILE A 247 2.71 -8.28 3.96
N GLU A 248 3.92 -8.63 3.54
CA GLU A 248 5.13 -7.90 3.92
C GLU A 248 5.09 -6.45 3.46
N VAL A 249 4.71 -6.21 2.21
CA VAL A 249 4.54 -4.84 1.69
C VAL A 249 3.42 -4.11 2.42
N VAL A 250 2.28 -4.75 2.69
CA VAL A 250 1.20 -4.13 3.48
C VAL A 250 1.67 -3.75 4.88
N ILE A 251 2.43 -4.61 5.56
CA ILE A 251 3.02 -4.31 6.87
C ILE A 251 3.95 -3.11 6.79
N ASP A 252 4.80 -3.06 5.76
CA ASP A 252 5.76 -1.97 5.57
C ASP A 252 5.04 -0.64 5.29
N LEU A 253 3.96 -0.67 4.51
CA LEU A 253 3.13 0.50 4.25
C LEU A 253 2.36 0.97 5.47
N LEU A 254 1.77 0.07 6.26
CA LEU A 254 1.12 0.41 7.53
C LEU A 254 2.10 1.04 8.52
N HIS A 255 3.36 0.59 8.52
CA HIS A 255 4.38 1.10 9.43
C HIS A 255 4.78 2.57 9.16
N ILE A 256 4.57 3.06 7.93
CA ILE A 256 4.81 4.46 7.54
C ILE A 256 3.69 5.39 8.07
N LEU A 257 2.51 4.85 8.34
CA LEU A 257 1.35 5.62 8.80
C LEU A 257 1.44 5.96 10.28
N ASP A 258 0.55 6.84 10.73
CA ASP A 258 0.30 7.06 12.15
C ASP A 258 -0.39 5.83 12.74
N TRP A 259 0.32 5.11 13.62
CA TRP A 259 -0.17 3.86 14.21
C TRP A 259 -1.43 4.07 15.05
N SER A 260 -1.66 5.28 15.59
CA SER A 260 -2.86 5.60 16.36
C SER A 260 -4.14 5.64 15.51
N SER A 261 -3.99 5.81 14.20
CA SER A 261 -5.10 5.80 13.23
C SER A 261 -5.48 4.38 12.77
N ILE A 262 -4.68 3.37 13.12
CA ILE A 262 -4.86 1.98 12.68
C ILE A 262 -5.62 1.20 13.76
N PRO A 263 -6.82 0.65 13.47
CA PRO A 263 -7.59 -0.05 14.49
C PRO A 263 -6.82 -1.24 15.10
N CYS A 264 -6.70 -1.26 16.43
CA CYS A 264 -5.97 -2.31 17.17
C CYS A 264 -6.45 -3.74 16.80
N LYS A 265 -7.77 -3.93 16.70
CA LYS A 265 -8.38 -5.20 16.26
C LYS A 265 -7.89 -5.66 14.89
N SER A 266 -7.68 -4.73 13.95
CA SER A 266 -7.21 -5.06 12.60
C SER A 266 -5.74 -5.49 12.60
N LEU A 267 -4.91 -4.89 13.45
CA LEU A 267 -3.52 -5.33 13.63
C LEU A 267 -3.42 -6.75 14.20
N PHE A 268 -4.25 -7.11 15.17
CA PHE A 268 -4.32 -8.49 15.67
C PHE A 268 -4.81 -9.45 14.59
N GLY A 269 -5.77 -9.04 13.76
CA GLY A 269 -6.18 -9.79 12.57
C GLY A 269 -5.01 -10.03 11.61
N LEU A 270 -4.25 -9.00 11.29
CA LEU A 270 -3.06 -9.08 10.44
C LEU A 270 -1.97 -9.96 11.05
N LEU A 271 -1.74 -9.86 12.35
CA LEU A 271 -0.77 -10.71 13.05
C LEU A 271 -1.13 -12.19 12.93
N ARG A 272 -2.41 -12.55 13.09
CA ARG A 272 -2.86 -13.94 12.95
C ARG A 272 -2.57 -14.47 11.55
N VAL A 273 -2.81 -13.67 10.51
CA VAL A 273 -2.47 -14.03 9.12
C VAL A 273 -0.96 -14.11 8.92
N ALA A 274 -0.19 -13.19 9.52
CA ALA A 274 1.27 -13.18 9.42
C ALA A 274 1.94 -14.33 10.19
N LEU A 275 1.28 -14.88 11.23
CA LEU A 275 1.75 -16.05 11.97
C LEU A 275 1.38 -17.36 11.27
N SER A 276 0.26 -17.40 10.54
CA SER A 276 -0.11 -18.57 9.72
C SER A 276 0.69 -18.68 8.42
N LEU A 277 1.45 -17.64 8.07
CA LEU A 277 2.31 -17.58 6.89
C LEU A 277 3.77 -17.41 7.31
N ASN A 278 4.71 -17.81 6.45
CA ASN A 278 6.15 -17.67 6.73
C ASN A 278 6.67 -16.25 6.49
N VAL A 279 6.02 -15.25 7.08
CA VAL A 279 6.42 -13.83 7.00
C VAL A 279 7.76 -13.61 7.71
N SER A 280 8.60 -12.74 7.15
CA SER A 280 9.91 -12.41 7.71
C SER A 280 9.81 -11.93 9.16
N LYS A 281 10.88 -12.20 9.92
CA LYS A 281 10.97 -11.76 11.33
C LYS A 281 10.92 -10.23 11.45
N CYS A 282 11.47 -9.51 10.46
CA CYS A 282 11.46 -8.06 10.42
C CYS A 282 10.03 -7.52 10.32
N SER A 283 9.24 -7.98 9.35
CA SER A 283 7.84 -7.55 9.18
C SER A 283 6.98 -7.96 10.37
N ARG A 284 7.15 -9.17 10.91
CA ARG A 284 6.47 -9.56 12.15
C ARG A 284 6.78 -8.59 13.31
N LYS A 285 8.03 -8.21 13.47
CA LYS A 285 8.44 -7.27 14.53
C LYS A 285 7.78 -5.90 14.37
N LYS A 286 7.59 -5.41 13.14
CA LYS A 286 6.85 -4.16 12.87
C LYS A 286 5.40 -4.25 13.36
N VAL A 287 4.71 -5.37 13.08
CA VAL A 287 3.34 -5.59 13.57
C VAL A 287 3.28 -5.69 15.09
N GLU A 288 4.22 -6.42 15.70
CA GLU A 288 4.32 -6.51 17.17
C GLU A 288 4.49 -5.12 17.81
N ASN A 289 5.31 -4.27 17.20
CA ASN A 289 5.55 -2.92 17.72
C ASN A 289 4.31 -2.02 17.58
N MET A 290 3.62 -2.07 16.43
CA MET A 290 2.37 -1.34 16.22
C MET A 290 1.24 -1.81 17.16
N ILE A 291 1.17 -3.10 17.49
CA ILE A 291 0.23 -3.63 18.48
C ILE A 291 0.62 -3.12 19.88
N GLY A 292 1.89 -3.26 20.22
CA GLY A 292 2.41 -2.83 21.52
C GLY A 292 2.19 -1.35 21.79
N SER A 293 2.34 -0.48 20.80
CA SER A 293 2.16 0.97 20.98
C SER A 293 0.73 1.38 21.36
N GLN A 294 -0.27 0.51 21.16
CA GLN A 294 -1.68 0.76 21.48
C GLN A 294 -2.32 -0.38 22.28
N LEU A 295 -1.50 -1.05 23.11
CA LEU A 295 -1.93 -2.17 23.94
C LEU A 295 -3.06 -1.78 24.92
N ASP A 296 -3.18 -0.51 25.29
CA ASP A 296 -4.27 0.05 26.10
C ASP A 296 -5.64 0.01 25.41
N GLN A 297 -5.69 -0.29 24.11
CA GLN A 297 -6.91 -0.48 23.33
C GLN A 297 -7.22 -1.97 23.07
N ALA A 298 -6.35 -2.88 23.49
CA ALA A 298 -6.53 -4.32 23.29
C ALA A 298 -7.52 -4.91 24.31
N THR A 299 -8.12 -6.04 23.94
CA THR A 299 -8.98 -6.86 24.80
C THR A 299 -8.25 -8.15 25.19
N LEU A 300 -8.73 -8.84 26.22
CA LEU A 300 -8.16 -10.13 26.64
C LEU A 300 -8.13 -11.12 25.47
N ASP A 301 -9.22 -11.25 24.72
CA ASP A 301 -9.34 -12.11 23.52
C ASP A 301 -8.29 -11.80 22.44
N ASN A 302 -7.75 -10.58 22.41
CA ASN A 302 -6.68 -10.24 21.48
C ASN A 302 -5.34 -10.85 21.92
N LEU A 303 -5.10 -10.98 23.22
CA LEU A 303 -3.87 -11.54 23.80
C LEU A 303 -3.86 -13.08 23.85
N LEU A 304 -5.02 -13.72 23.75
CA LEU A 304 -5.16 -15.18 23.69
C LEU A 304 -4.72 -15.73 22.32
N ILE A 305 -3.44 -15.59 22.03
CA ILE A 305 -2.79 -16.09 20.81
C ILE A 305 -2.21 -17.47 21.11
N PRO A 306 -2.60 -18.54 20.38
CA PRO A 306 -2.06 -19.88 20.58
C PRO A 306 -0.54 -19.92 20.48
N SER A 307 0.07 -20.79 21.25
CA SER A 307 1.52 -20.98 21.17
C SER A 307 1.94 -21.57 19.81
N PRO A 308 3.17 -21.28 19.34
CA PRO A 308 3.70 -21.90 18.14
C PRO A 308 3.77 -23.43 18.26
N HIS A 309 3.67 -24.15 17.13
CA HIS A 309 3.78 -25.61 17.10
C HIS A 309 5.06 -26.09 17.81
N GLY A 310 4.90 -27.01 18.75
CA GLY A 310 5.99 -27.57 19.56
C GLY A 310 6.25 -26.85 20.89
N ALA A 311 5.54 -25.76 21.18
CA ALA A 311 5.48 -25.22 22.54
C ALA A 311 4.42 -25.97 23.37
N ASN A 312 4.73 -26.25 24.63
CA ASN A 312 3.82 -26.97 25.52
C ASN A 312 2.70 -26.08 26.08
N SER A 313 2.95 -24.78 26.26
CA SER A 313 1.98 -23.81 26.79
C SER A 313 0.82 -23.56 25.84
N LEU A 314 -0.38 -23.32 26.37
CA LEU A 314 -1.57 -23.05 25.54
C LEU A 314 -1.42 -21.76 24.73
N TYR A 315 -0.87 -20.71 25.35
CA TYR A 315 -0.74 -19.38 24.76
C TYR A 315 0.72 -18.92 24.61
N ASP A 316 0.98 -18.04 23.64
CA ASP A 316 2.30 -17.42 23.43
C ASP A 316 2.55 -16.25 24.40
N VAL A 317 2.92 -16.58 25.63
CA VAL A 317 3.32 -15.60 26.65
C VAL A 317 4.49 -14.71 26.20
N ASN A 318 5.42 -15.24 25.41
CA ASN A 318 6.58 -14.46 24.98
C ASN A 318 6.16 -13.36 24.00
N LEU A 319 5.14 -13.59 23.18
CA LEU A 319 4.59 -12.61 22.26
C LEU A 319 3.91 -11.46 23.03
N VAL A 320 3.12 -11.78 24.07
CA VAL A 320 2.50 -10.76 24.93
C VAL A 320 3.54 -9.92 25.66
N LEU A 321 4.61 -10.55 26.19
CA LEU A 321 5.75 -9.82 26.78
C LEU A 321 6.43 -8.89 25.76
N ARG A 322 6.51 -9.26 24.48
CA ARG A 322 7.04 -8.39 23.42
C ARG A 322 6.13 -7.20 23.12
N PHE A 323 4.81 -7.38 23.12
CA PHE A 323 3.86 -6.25 23.01
C PHE A 323 4.03 -5.28 24.16
N LEU A 324 4.07 -5.81 25.39
CA LEU A 324 4.22 -5.00 26.59
C LEU A 324 5.55 -4.24 26.61
N LYS A 325 6.65 -4.90 26.23
CA LYS A 325 7.95 -4.23 26.06
C LYS A 325 7.86 -3.06 25.07
N SER A 326 7.18 -3.25 23.95
CA SER A 326 7.00 -2.18 22.96
C SER A 326 6.09 -1.05 23.47
N PHE A 327 5.07 -1.36 24.26
CA PHE A 327 4.22 -0.36 24.91
C PHE A 327 5.03 0.56 25.83
N LEU A 328 5.86 -0.04 26.68
CA LEU A 328 6.67 0.69 27.67
C LEU A 328 7.76 1.57 27.02
N GLN A 329 8.22 1.22 25.82
CA GLN A 329 9.16 2.05 25.05
C GLN A 329 8.52 3.34 24.51
N GLY A 330 7.19 3.38 24.35
CA GLY A 330 6.45 4.51 23.77
C GLY A 330 6.13 5.67 24.73
N GLY A 331 6.62 5.61 25.97
CA GLY A 331 6.35 6.60 27.02
C GLY A 331 5.15 6.24 27.89
N ILE A 332 5.25 6.55 29.19
CA ILE A 332 4.29 6.16 30.21
C ILE A 332 3.29 7.30 30.46
N TYR A 333 2.11 7.21 29.87
CA TYR A 333 0.96 8.03 30.30
C TYR A 333 0.19 7.25 31.37
N SER A 334 0.08 7.81 32.58
CA SER A 334 -0.48 7.13 33.77
C SER A 334 -1.81 6.41 33.51
N ILE A 335 -2.73 7.03 32.76
CA ILE A 335 -4.05 6.44 32.45
C ILE A 335 -3.92 5.21 31.52
N ARG A 336 -3.08 5.29 30.48
CA ARG A 336 -2.89 4.18 29.52
C ARG A 336 -2.18 3.01 30.22
N LEU A 337 -1.20 3.32 31.06
CA LEU A 337 -0.47 2.32 31.84
C LEU A 337 -1.40 1.54 32.77
N LYS A 338 -2.33 2.21 33.48
CA LYS A 338 -3.32 1.55 34.34
C LYS A 338 -4.25 0.61 33.55
N LYS A 339 -4.69 1.02 32.36
CA LYS A 339 -5.48 0.16 31.47
C LYS A 339 -4.71 -1.09 31.04
N VAL A 340 -3.45 -0.93 30.65
CA VAL A 340 -2.58 -2.06 30.30
C VAL A 340 -2.31 -2.95 31.51
N ALA A 341 -2.15 -2.39 32.71
CA ALA A 341 -1.99 -3.19 33.93
C ALA A 341 -3.21 -4.07 34.21
N SER A 342 -4.41 -3.51 34.15
CA SER A 342 -5.64 -4.28 34.29
C SER A 342 -5.76 -5.38 33.21
N LEU A 343 -5.41 -5.07 31.96
CA LEU A 343 -5.39 -6.07 30.88
C LEU A 343 -4.38 -7.19 31.14
N MET A 344 -3.18 -6.85 31.61
CA MET A 344 -2.14 -7.81 31.94
C MET A 344 -2.54 -8.69 33.13
N ASP A 345 -3.16 -8.12 34.16
CA ASP A 345 -3.61 -8.89 35.32
C ASP A 345 -4.70 -9.91 34.92
N MET A 346 -5.65 -9.53 34.04
CA MET A 346 -6.60 -10.47 33.45
C MET A 346 -5.91 -11.57 32.62
N TYR A 347 -4.90 -11.21 31.83
CA TYR A 347 -4.15 -12.18 31.04
C TYR A 347 -3.34 -13.15 31.93
N ILE A 348 -2.71 -12.65 33.00
CA ILE A 348 -1.96 -13.48 33.95
C ILE A 348 -2.89 -14.47 34.64
N ALA A 349 -4.08 -14.03 35.07
CA ALA A 349 -5.10 -14.92 35.64
C ALA A 349 -5.56 -16.00 34.66
N GLU A 350 -5.69 -15.67 33.37
CA GLU A 350 -6.10 -16.63 32.34
C GLU A 350 -5.02 -17.69 32.05
N VAL A 351 -3.73 -17.33 32.08
CA VAL A 351 -2.64 -18.27 31.81
C VAL A 351 -2.14 -19.00 33.05
N ALA A 352 -2.44 -18.51 34.26
CA ALA A 352 -1.99 -19.09 35.53
C ALA A 352 -2.34 -20.58 35.69
N PRO A 353 -3.55 -21.06 35.33
CA PRO A 353 -3.93 -22.46 35.49
C PRO A 353 -3.32 -23.41 34.45
N ASP A 354 -2.49 -22.93 33.51
CA ASP A 354 -1.82 -23.78 32.53
C ASP A 354 -0.67 -24.57 33.21
N PRO A 355 -0.77 -25.91 33.34
CA PRO A 355 0.25 -26.74 33.99
C PRO A 355 1.58 -26.78 33.23
N SER A 356 1.59 -26.31 31.98
CA SER A 356 2.78 -26.26 31.15
C SER A 356 3.41 -24.87 31.07
N LEU A 357 2.82 -23.88 31.74
CA LEU A 357 3.39 -22.56 31.91
C LEU A 357 4.62 -22.65 32.84
N LYS A 358 5.79 -22.28 32.32
CA LYS A 358 7.04 -22.33 33.09
C LYS A 358 7.08 -21.25 34.17
N PRO A 359 7.68 -21.51 35.35
CA PRO A 359 7.83 -20.51 36.42
C PRO A 359 8.53 -19.23 35.96
N SER A 360 9.54 -19.35 35.10
CA SER A 360 10.26 -18.19 34.56
C SER A 360 9.38 -17.28 33.69
N LYS A 361 8.42 -17.84 32.95
CA LYS A 361 7.48 -17.06 32.13
C LYS A 361 6.42 -16.39 33.01
N PHE A 362 5.89 -17.11 34.00
CA PHE A 362 4.94 -16.55 34.96
C PHE A 362 5.56 -15.39 35.74
N LEU A 363 6.79 -15.57 36.26
CA LEU A 363 7.55 -14.52 36.93
C LEU A 363 7.81 -13.33 36.00
N ALA A 364 8.17 -13.57 34.75
CA ALA A 364 8.38 -12.50 33.78
C ALA A 364 7.12 -11.66 33.56
N LEU A 365 5.93 -12.27 33.52
CA LEU A 365 4.67 -11.54 33.44
C LEU A 365 4.39 -10.71 34.71
N ALA A 366 4.57 -11.34 35.88
CA ALA A 366 4.37 -10.69 37.18
C ALA A 366 5.20 -9.40 37.32
N MET A 367 6.46 -9.46 36.89
CA MET A 367 7.44 -8.39 37.03
C MET A 367 7.50 -7.43 35.83
N ALA A 368 6.67 -7.61 34.80
CA ALA A 368 6.81 -6.86 33.56
C ALA A 368 6.37 -5.39 33.65
N LEU A 369 5.57 -5.03 34.66
CA LEU A 369 5.01 -3.70 34.86
C LEU A 369 5.58 -3.07 36.15
N PRO A 370 5.82 -1.74 36.17
CA PRO A 370 6.26 -1.05 37.36
C PRO A 370 5.14 -1.01 38.43
N ASP A 371 5.52 -0.90 39.70
CA ASP A 371 4.57 -0.90 40.82
C ASP A 371 3.53 0.24 40.73
N SER A 372 3.92 1.38 40.13
CA SER A 372 3.04 2.53 39.90
C SER A 372 1.93 2.28 38.89
N ALA A 373 1.98 1.16 38.15
CA ALA A 373 0.95 0.79 37.18
C ALA A 373 -0.33 0.27 37.84
N ARG A 374 -0.24 -0.19 39.10
CA ARG A 374 -1.32 -0.88 39.81
C ARG A 374 -1.79 -0.09 41.02
N ASP A 375 -3.10 0.04 41.15
CA ASP A 375 -3.74 0.59 42.35
C ASP A 375 -4.00 -0.51 43.42
N SER A 376 -4.04 -1.77 43.00
CA SER A 376 -4.22 -2.95 43.86
C SER A 376 -3.53 -4.16 43.23
N TYR A 377 -3.12 -5.12 44.08
CA TYR A 377 -2.46 -6.37 43.68
C TYR A 377 -3.37 -7.60 43.86
N ASN A 378 -4.64 -7.42 44.21
CA ASN A 378 -5.54 -8.54 44.53
C ASN A 378 -5.65 -9.55 43.38
N GLU A 379 -5.83 -9.08 42.14
CA GLU A 379 -5.92 -9.97 40.97
C GLU A 379 -4.59 -10.68 40.69
N MET A 380 -3.46 -10.00 40.89
CA MET A 380 -2.14 -10.60 40.77
C MET A 380 -1.93 -11.71 41.81
N TYR A 381 -2.31 -11.48 43.08
CA TYR A 381 -2.22 -12.50 44.13
C TYR A 381 -3.12 -13.70 43.85
N ARG A 382 -4.34 -13.48 43.34
CA ARG A 382 -5.24 -14.56 42.92
C ARG A 382 -4.63 -15.39 41.80
N ALA A 383 -4.00 -14.75 40.82
CA ALA A 383 -3.32 -15.48 39.74
C ALA A 383 -2.08 -16.25 40.24
N ILE A 384 -1.34 -15.72 41.22
CA ILE A 384 -0.23 -16.43 41.88
C ILE A 384 -0.75 -17.68 42.59
N ASP A 385 -1.84 -17.56 43.35
CA ASP A 385 -2.47 -18.67 44.06
C ASP A 385 -2.88 -19.79 43.09
N MET A 386 -3.64 -19.44 42.03
CA MET A 386 -4.02 -20.39 40.96
C MET A 386 -2.81 -21.07 40.31
N TYR A 387 -1.75 -20.30 40.02
CA TYR A 387 -0.54 -20.85 39.42
C TYR A 387 0.15 -21.86 40.36
N LEU A 388 0.25 -21.53 41.64
CA LEU A 388 0.87 -22.38 42.65
C LEU A 388 0.07 -23.66 42.91
N GLU A 389 -1.27 -23.59 42.91
CA GLU A 389 -2.12 -24.76 43.06
C GLU A 389 -1.87 -25.79 41.94
N VAL A 390 -1.82 -25.34 40.68
CA VAL A 390 -1.63 -26.22 39.53
C VAL A 390 -0.18 -26.72 39.40
N ASN A 391 0.79 -25.89 39.78
CA ASN A 391 2.22 -26.22 39.68
C ASN A 391 2.81 -26.75 40.99
N PHE A 392 1.98 -27.06 41.99
CA PHE A 392 2.42 -27.50 43.33
C PHE A 392 3.34 -28.73 43.26
N SER A 393 3.06 -29.67 42.35
CA SER A 393 3.92 -30.85 42.12
C SER A 393 5.32 -30.49 41.60
N VAL A 394 5.48 -29.38 40.88
CA VAL A 394 6.77 -28.86 40.42
C VAL A 394 7.50 -28.16 41.57
N VAL A 395 6.78 -27.37 42.37
CA VAL A 395 7.34 -26.68 43.54
C VAL A 395 7.84 -27.68 44.58
N VAL A 396 7.06 -28.73 44.86
CA VAL A 396 7.46 -29.82 45.77
C VAL A 396 8.65 -30.61 45.22
N LYS A 397 8.71 -30.88 43.90
CA LYS A 397 9.88 -31.53 43.28
C LYS A 397 11.14 -30.68 43.39
N VAL A 398 11.06 -29.39 43.08
CA VAL A 398 12.21 -28.47 43.19
C VAL A 398 12.63 -28.32 44.65
N ALA A 399 11.69 -28.23 45.58
CA ALA A 399 11.98 -28.20 47.01
C ALA A 399 12.63 -29.51 47.49
N ALA A 400 12.16 -30.67 47.02
CA ALA A 400 12.76 -31.97 47.34
C ALA A 400 14.19 -32.11 46.78
N GLU A 401 14.44 -31.72 45.52
CA GLU A 401 15.79 -31.73 44.92
C GLU A 401 16.76 -30.79 45.65
N VAL A 402 16.30 -29.60 46.05
CA VAL A 402 17.13 -28.63 46.79
C VAL A 402 17.39 -29.09 48.23
N LEU A 403 16.43 -29.77 48.86
CA LEU A 403 16.55 -30.29 50.22
C LEU A 403 17.18 -31.70 50.28
N GLY A 404 17.47 -32.32 49.14
CA GLY A 404 18.04 -33.66 49.06
C GLY A 404 17.11 -34.77 49.57
N LEU A 405 15.81 -34.59 49.43
CA LEU A 405 14.74 -35.52 49.85
C LEU A 405 14.33 -36.52 48.76
#